data_AF-A0A7W5Y1P5-F1
#
_entry.id   AF-A0A7W5Y1P5-F1
#
_cell.length_a   1.000
_cell.length_b   1.000
_cell.length_c   1.000
_cell.angle_alpha   90.00
_cell.angle_beta   90.00
_cell.angle_gamma   90.00
#
_symmetry.space_group_name_H-M   'P 1'
#
loop_
_entity.id
_entity.type
_entity.pdbx_description
1 polymer ?
#
loop_
_entity_poly.entity_id
_entity_poly.type
_entity_poly.pdbx_seq_one_letter_code
_entity_poly.pdbx_strand_id
1 'polypeptide(L)'
;MQLEGRNFLAQKKYIREQNATIASAFDDKKNPDKARQDMMASTSLSTANGGHFSKVEIDNDVDPDEYADFENAIHDAESKLPPIPADRRPDLRIRKLGKHNANGVYNPARNTVAVDVRTSEAYIHEMGHYYDLTAKGNASLSEDFKDISRSYSSAVEESDPKRRGI
;
A
#
# COMPACT_ATOMS: atom_id res chain seq x y z
N MET A 1 23.06 15.24 9.81
CA MET A 1 23.10 14.36 11.01
C MET A 1 21.74 14.16 11.69
N GLN A 2 21.00 15.19 12.15
CA GLN A 2 19.69 14.96 12.84
C GLN A 2 18.54 14.48 11.94
N LEU A 3 18.52 14.85 10.65
CA LEU A 3 17.44 14.48 9.72
C LEU A 3 17.53 13.02 9.23
N GLU A 4 18.73 12.53 8.95
CA GLU A 4 18.98 11.11 8.65
C GLU A 4 18.52 10.21 9.80
N GLY A 5 18.77 10.65 11.05
CA GLY A 5 18.26 9.96 12.23
C GLY A 5 16.73 9.92 12.28
N ARG A 6 16.03 11.00 11.93
CA ARG A 6 14.56 11.05 11.92
C ARG A 6 13.94 10.17 10.83
N ASN A 7 14.46 10.21 9.60
CA ASN A 7 13.94 9.38 8.50
C ASN A 7 14.24 7.89 8.74
N PHE A 8 15.43 7.56 9.23
CA PHE A 8 15.77 6.20 9.64
C PHE A 8 14.88 5.70 10.78
N LEU A 9 14.58 6.54 11.79
CA LEU A 9 13.67 6.18 12.88
C LEU A 9 12.22 6.03 12.42
N ALA A 10 11.74 6.89 11.51
CA ALA A 10 10.41 6.78 10.92
C ALA A 10 10.28 5.49 10.09
N GLN A 11 11.31 5.13 9.34
CA GLN A 11 11.33 3.89 8.58
C GLN A 11 11.46 2.65 9.47
N LYS A 12 12.34 2.67 10.48
CA LYS A 12 12.40 1.60 11.50
C LYS A 12 11.08 1.45 12.23
N LYS A 13 10.41 2.57 12.53
CA LYS A 13 9.09 2.59 13.14
C LYS A 13 8.06 1.99 12.19
N TYR A 14 8.01 2.41 10.92
CA TYR A 14 7.16 1.80 9.90
C TYR A 14 7.40 0.29 9.79
N ILE A 15 8.64 -0.16 9.56
CA ILE A 15 8.97 -1.60 9.44
C ILE A 15 8.61 -2.37 10.72
N ARG A 16 8.83 -1.78 11.90
CA ARG A 16 8.48 -2.40 13.19
C ARG A 16 6.96 -2.46 13.39
N GLU A 17 6.25 -1.39 13.05
CA GLU A 17 4.79 -1.31 13.11
C GLU A 17 4.18 -2.28 12.11
N GLN A 18 4.72 -2.40 10.89
CA GLN A 18 4.24 -3.36 9.89
C GLN A 18 4.53 -4.82 10.23
N ASN A 19 5.63 -5.11 10.92
CA ASN A 19 5.85 -6.44 11.50
C ASN A 19 4.92 -6.73 12.69
N ALA A 20 4.40 -5.70 13.35
CA ALA A 20 3.38 -5.82 14.38
C ALA A 20 1.95 -5.79 13.82
N THR A 21 1.76 -5.27 12.60
CA THR A 21 0.51 -5.29 11.85
C THR A 21 0.10 -6.74 11.60
N ILE A 22 -1.21 -6.96 11.73
CA ILE A 22 -1.90 -8.24 11.86
C ILE A 22 -1.27 -9.30 10.93
N ALA A 23 -0.54 -10.26 11.49
CA ALA A 23 0.13 -11.31 10.71
C ALA A 23 -0.82 -12.02 9.72
N SER A 24 -2.10 -12.16 10.09
CA SER A 24 -3.12 -12.75 9.24
C SER A 24 -3.44 -11.94 7.98
N ALA A 25 -3.16 -10.63 7.93
CA ALA A 25 -3.34 -9.77 6.76
C ALA A 25 -2.47 -10.21 5.55
N PHE A 26 -1.44 -11.01 5.81
CA PHE A 26 -0.51 -11.50 4.79
C PHE A 26 -0.47 -13.01 4.66
N ASP A 27 -1.33 -13.74 5.38
CA ASP A 27 -1.39 -15.19 5.28
C ASP A 27 -2.35 -15.59 4.16
N ASP A 28 -1.90 -16.50 3.30
CA ASP A 28 -2.69 -17.03 2.19
C ASP A 28 -3.98 -17.66 2.70
N LYS A 29 -5.09 -17.39 2.00
CA LYS A 29 -6.34 -18.06 2.33
C LYS A 29 -6.30 -19.49 1.80
N LYS A 30 -6.48 -20.45 2.70
CA LYS A 30 -6.35 -21.87 2.38
C LYS A 30 -7.45 -22.42 1.47
N ASN A 31 -8.62 -21.77 1.37
CA ASN A 31 -9.76 -22.21 0.55
C ASN A 31 -10.70 -21.02 0.20
N PRO A 32 -10.41 -20.24 -0.86
CA PRO A 32 -11.37 -19.25 -1.36
C PRO A 32 -12.59 -19.95 -1.99
N ASP A 33 -13.77 -19.37 -1.81
CA ASP A 33 -14.99 -19.88 -2.45
C ASP A 33 -14.98 -19.66 -3.98
N LYS A 34 -15.93 -20.26 -4.69
CA LYS A 34 -15.98 -20.18 -6.15
C LYS A 34 -16.18 -18.75 -6.68
N ALA A 35 -16.96 -17.93 -5.98
CA ALA A 35 -17.18 -16.54 -6.39
C ALA A 35 -15.88 -15.74 -6.31
N ARG A 36 -15.13 -15.85 -5.19
CA ARG A 36 -13.83 -15.18 -5.02
C ARG A 36 -12.80 -15.71 -6.00
N GLN A 37 -12.79 -17.01 -6.31
CA GLN A 37 -11.93 -17.57 -7.36
C GLN A 37 -12.22 -16.95 -8.72
N ASP A 38 -13.49 -16.81 -9.10
CA ASP A 38 -13.88 -16.22 -10.37
C ASP A 38 -13.53 -14.73 -10.44
N MET A 39 -13.71 -13.99 -9.35
CA MET A 39 -13.27 -12.59 -9.23
C MET A 39 -11.74 -12.45 -9.34
N MET A 40 -10.97 -13.32 -8.67
CA MET A 40 -9.51 -13.33 -8.77
C MET A 40 -9.00 -13.69 -10.17
N ALA A 41 -9.77 -14.49 -10.92
CA ALA A 41 -9.44 -14.84 -12.29
C ALA A 41 -9.74 -13.70 -13.28
N SER A 42 -10.78 -12.89 -13.02
CA SER A 42 -11.24 -11.82 -13.91
C SER A 42 -10.75 -10.41 -13.57
N THR A 43 -10.23 -10.18 -12.36
CA THR A 43 -9.74 -8.87 -11.89
C THR A 43 -8.74 -8.23 -12.85
N SER A 44 -8.93 -6.94 -13.13
CA SER A 44 -8.02 -6.13 -13.94
C SER A 44 -6.68 -5.83 -13.26
N LEU A 45 -6.60 -6.02 -11.94
CA LEU A 45 -5.41 -5.74 -11.12
C LEU A 45 -4.32 -6.80 -11.30
N SER A 46 -4.69 -8.02 -11.70
CA SER A 46 -3.74 -9.09 -11.95
C SER A 46 -2.99 -8.86 -13.26
N THR A 47 -1.70 -9.21 -13.27
CA THR A 47 -0.87 -9.18 -14.48
C THR A 47 -1.37 -10.09 -15.59
N ALA A 48 -2.14 -11.13 -15.27
CA ALA A 48 -2.81 -11.97 -16.26
C ALA A 48 -3.83 -11.18 -17.11
N ASN A 49 -4.37 -10.09 -16.55
CA ASN A 49 -5.40 -9.24 -17.14
C ASN A 49 -4.91 -7.80 -17.38
N GLY A 50 -3.58 -7.58 -17.40
CA GLY A 50 -2.97 -6.30 -17.74
C GLY A 50 -2.64 -5.37 -16.56
N GLY A 51 -2.91 -5.80 -15.32
CA GLY A 51 -2.58 -5.05 -14.11
C GLY A 51 -1.13 -5.24 -13.62
N HIS A 52 -0.86 -4.75 -12.40
CA HIS A 52 0.50 -4.67 -11.84
C HIS A 52 0.86 -5.81 -10.87
N PHE A 53 -0.10 -6.60 -10.38
CA PHE A 53 0.14 -7.60 -9.33
C PHE A 53 0.39 -9.01 -9.85
N SER A 54 1.39 -9.70 -9.27
CA SER A 54 1.69 -11.11 -9.59
C SER A 54 0.56 -12.03 -9.17
N LYS A 55 -0.03 -11.78 -8.00
CA LYS A 55 -1.18 -12.50 -7.45
C LYS A 55 -2.14 -11.49 -6.84
N VAL A 56 -3.44 -11.68 -7.07
CA VAL A 56 -4.51 -10.96 -6.38
C VAL A 56 -5.30 -11.98 -5.56
N GLU A 57 -5.40 -11.76 -4.26
CA GLU A 57 -6.20 -12.58 -3.35
C GLU A 57 -7.35 -11.74 -2.79
N ILE A 58 -8.58 -12.26 -2.89
CA ILE A 58 -9.79 -11.64 -2.34
C ILE A 58 -10.31 -12.55 -1.23
N ASP A 59 -10.44 -12.03 0.00
CA ASP A 59 -10.90 -12.81 1.15
C ASP A 59 -12.39 -13.17 1.03
N ASN A 60 -12.79 -14.30 1.61
CA ASN A 60 -14.18 -14.78 1.57
C ASN A 60 -15.17 -13.88 2.31
N ASP A 61 -14.67 -12.97 3.17
CA ASP A 61 -15.51 -12.02 3.91
C ASP A 61 -15.73 -10.71 3.12
N VAL A 62 -15.09 -10.54 1.96
CA VAL A 62 -15.23 -9.38 1.07
C VAL A 62 -16.43 -9.58 0.16
N ASP A 63 -17.45 -8.73 0.28
CA ASP A 63 -18.64 -8.84 -0.56
C ASP A 63 -18.29 -8.55 -2.05
N PRO A 64 -18.89 -9.27 -3.02
CA PRO A 64 -18.61 -9.02 -4.44
C PRO A 64 -18.92 -7.61 -4.91
N ASP A 65 -19.99 -6.98 -4.39
CA ASP A 65 -20.36 -5.61 -4.77
C ASP A 65 -19.38 -4.61 -4.13
N GLU A 66 -18.96 -4.84 -2.87
CA GLU A 66 -17.89 -4.05 -2.22
C GLU A 66 -16.59 -4.10 -3.04
N TYR A 67 -16.22 -5.27 -3.55
CA TYR A 67 -15.04 -5.42 -4.38
C TYR A 67 -15.18 -4.72 -5.73
N ALA A 68 -16.35 -4.83 -6.38
CA ALA A 68 -16.59 -4.16 -7.66
C ALA A 68 -16.49 -2.64 -7.50
N ASP A 69 -17.06 -2.09 -6.43
CA ASP A 69 -16.95 -0.66 -6.10
C ASP A 69 -15.49 -0.25 -5.85
N PHE A 70 -14.74 -1.05 -5.10
CA PHE A 70 -13.32 -0.84 -4.85
C PHE A 70 -12.50 -0.83 -6.15
N GLU A 71 -12.65 -1.86 -7.00
CA GLU A 71 -11.91 -2.01 -8.25
C GLU A 71 -12.22 -0.83 -9.20
N ASN A 72 -13.48 -0.44 -9.32
CA ASN A 72 -13.89 0.73 -10.10
C ASN A 72 -13.28 2.03 -9.55
N ALA A 73 -13.25 2.20 -8.22
CA ALA A 73 -12.71 3.40 -7.59
C ALA A 73 -11.20 3.58 -7.82
N ILE A 74 -10.44 2.49 -7.96
CA ILE A 74 -8.98 2.56 -8.18
C ILE A 74 -8.58 2.49 -9.66
N HIS A 75 -9.49 2.12 -10.57
CA HIS A 75 -9.20 1.87 -11.99
C HIS A 75 -8.37 2.99 -12.66
N ASP A 76 -8.82 4.23 -12.51
CA ASP A 76 -8.14 5.39 -13.10
C ASP A 76 -6.76 5.64 -12.51
N ALA A 77 -6.58 5.36 -11.22
CA ALA A 77 -5.31 5.55 -10.54
C ALA A 77 -4.32 4.44 -10.94
N GLU A 78 -4.81 3.20 -11.03
CA GLU A 78 -4.04 2.03 -11.44
C GLU A 78 -3.42 2.20 -12.83
N SER A 79 -4.21 2.72 -13.77
CA SER A 79 -3.75 3.00 -15.14
C SER A 79 -2.62 4.04 -15.22
N LYS A 80 -2.46 4.86 -14.18
CA LYS A 80 -1.45 5.94 -14.09
C LYS A 80 -0.24 5.53 -13.27
N LEU A 81 -0.25 4.36 -12.63
CA LEU A 81 0.88 3.89 -11.85
C LEU A 81 2.09 3.57 -12.75
N PRO A 82 3.33 3.87 -12.31
CA PRO A 82 4.52 3.52 -13.05
C PRO A 82 4.61 2.01 -13.33
N PRO A 83 5.14 1.59 -14.49
CA PRO A 83 5.29 0.18 -14.78
C PRO A 83 6.20 -0.52 -13.76
N ILE A 84 5.79 -1.72 -13.34
CA ILE A 84 6.55 -2.54 -12.39
C ILE A 84 7.30 -3.66 -13.14
N PRO A 85 8.64 -3.78 -12.97
CA PRO A 85 9.41 -4.90 -13.51
C PRO A 85 8.86 -6.25 -13.06
N ALA A 86 8.84 -7.24 -13.96
CA ALA A 86 8.21 -8.54 -13.71
C ALA A 86 8.77 -9.27 -12.47
N ASP A 87 10.07 -9.13 -12.20
CA ASP A 87 10.78 -9.72 -11.06
C ASP A 87 10.51 -9.01 -9.72
N ARG A 88 9.80 -7.88 -9.74
CA ARG A 88 9.54 -7.05 -8.55
C ARG A 88 8.05 -6.86 -8.25
N ARG A 89 7.16 -7.45 -9.05
CA ARG A 89 5.71 -7.27 -8.89
C ARG A 89 5.26 -7.73 -7.52
N PRO A 90 4.49 -6.91 -6.78
CA PRO A 90 3.95 -7.31 -5.50
C PRO A 90 2.73 -8.21 -5.67
N ASP A 91 2.38 -8.90 -4.58
CA ASP A 91 1.07 -9.52 -4.43
C ASP A 91 0.08 -8.50 -3.82
N LEU A 92 -1.19 -8.57 -4.22
CA LEU A 92 -2.28 -7.80 -3.63
C LEU A 92 -3.22 -8.71 -2.84
N ARG A 93 -3.62 -8.24 -1.65
CA ARG A 93 -4.59 -8.90 -0.79
C ARG A 93 -5.71 -7.94 -0.41
N ILE A 94 -6.92 -8.23 -0.86
CA ILE A 94 -8.11 -7.44 -0.61
C ILE A 94 -8.93 -8.14 0.48
N ARG A 95 -9.16 -7.46 1.59
CA ARG A 95 -9.76 -8.05 2.80
C ARG A 95 -10.43 -6.97 3.66
N LYS A 96 -10.96 -7.34 4.82
CA LYS A 96 -11.44 -6.40 5.85
C LYS A 96 -10.40 -6.34 6.97
N LEU A 97 -9.66 -5.24 7.10
CA LEU A 97 -8.50 -5.10 7.98
C LEU A 97 -8.86 -4.80 9.46
N GLY A 98 -10.13 -4.93 9.85
CA GLY A 98 -10.59 -4.88 11.24
C GLY A 98 -10.61 -3.47 11.87
N LYS A 99 -10.65 -3.39 13.21
CA LYS A 99 -10.70 -2.14 14.01
C LYS A 99 -9.34 -1.46 14.22
N HIS A 100 -8.27 -2.00 13.66
CA HIS A 100 -6.96 -1.40 13.77
C HIS A 100 -6.87 -0.23 12.77
N ASN A 101 -6.26 0.88 13.19
CA ASN A 101 -6.28 2.19 12.50
C ASN A 101 -5.67 2.24 11.08
N ALA A 102 -5.44 1.09 10.43
CA ALA A 102 -4.80 1.01 9.13
C ALA A 102 -5.77 0.41 8.11
N ASN A 103 -6.14 1.21 7.13
CA ASN A 103 -6.94 0.81 5.98
C ASN A 103 -6.12 0.09 4.90
N GLY A 104 -4.80 0.01 5.07
CA GLY A 104 -3.87 -0.71 4.22
C GLY A 104 -2.54 -0.94 4.92
N VAL A 105 -1.74 -1.82 4.33
CA VAL A 105 -0.35 -2.04 4.68
C VAL A 105 0.44 -2.68 3.54
N TYR A 106 1.62 -2.14 3.25
CA TYR A 106 2.66 -2.80 2.46
C TYR A 106 3.71 -3.46 3.35
N ASN A 107 3.96 -4.75 3.13
CA ASN A 107 5.02 -5.53 3.77
C ASN A 107 6.17 -5.83 2.80
N PRO A 108 7.35 -5.19 2.97
CA PRO A 108 8.51 -5.41 2.11
C PRO A 108 9.06 -6.84 2.15
N ALA A 109 9.02 -7.50 3.31
CA ALA A 109 9.57 -8.85 3.47
C ALA A 109 8.78 -9.92 2.71
N ARG A 110 7.46 -9.69 2.52
CA ARG A 110 6.58 -10.56 1.73
C ARG A 110 6.30 -10.01 0.33
N ASN A 111 6.81 -8.82 0.01
CA ASN A 111 6.45 -8.04 -1.17
C ASN A 111 4.93 -8.03 -1.44
N THR A 112 4.15 -7.71 -0.41
CA THR A 112 2.69 -7.83 -0.45
C THR A 112 2.04 -6.55 0.03
N VAL A 113 1.07 -6.06 -0.75
CA VAL A 113 0.15 -5.00 -0.38
C VAL A 113 -1.15 -5.64 0.12
N ALA A 114 -1.60 -5.27 1.32
CA ALA A 114 -2.91 -5.63 1.83
C ALA A 114 -3.74 -4.37 2.04
N VAL A 115 -4.99 -4.36 1.57
CA VAL A 115 -5.89 -3.20 1.62
C VAL A 115 -7.26 -3.60 2.10
N ASP A 116 -7.92 -2.67 2.80
CA ASP A 116 -9.31 -2.83 3.19
C ASP A 116 -10.23 -2.52 2.02
N VAL A 117 -11.07 -3.47 1.62
CA VAL A 117 -11.99 -3.30 0.47
C VAL A 117 -12.94 -2.10 0.65
N ARG A 118 -13.23 -1.70 1.88
CA ARG A 118 -14.20 -0.64 2.18
C ARG A 118 -13.67 0.77 1.90
N THR A 119 -12.41 0.91 1.47
CA THR A 119 -11.82 2.19 1.11
C THR A 119 -10.72 2.05 0.07
N SER A 120 -10.72 2.94 -0.93
CA SER A 120 -9.71 3.00 -1.98
C SER A 120 -8.51 3.88 -1.62
N GLU A 121 -8.60 4.74 -0.60
CA GLU A 121 -7.56 5.72 -0.27
C GLU A 121 -6.24 5.05 0.13
N ALA A 122 -6.34 3.95 0.87
CA ALA A 122 -5.17 3.21 1.33
C ALA A 122 -4.40 2.56 0.18
N TYR A 123 -5.07 2.23 -0.92
CA TYR A 123 -4.45 1.54 -2.04
C TYR A 123 -3.25 2.32 -2.61
N ILE A 124 -3.45 3.58 -2.96
CA ILE A 124 -2.39 4.42 -3.52
C ILE A 124 -1.30 4.73 -2.48
N HIS A 125 -1.69 4.88 -1.22
CA HIS A 125 -0.74 5.07 -0.13
C HIS A 125 0.23 3.88 -0.02
N GLU A 126 -0.29 2.65 0.00
CA GLU A 126 0.53 1.44 0.10
C GLU A 126 1.35 1.18 -1.17
N MET A 127 0.81 1.49 -2.34
CA MET A 127 1.59 1.44 -3.58
C MET A 127 2.76 2.44 -3.53
N GLY A 128 2.58 3.62 -2.93
CA GLY A 128 3.67 4.56 -2.66
C GLY A 128 4.77 3.93 -1.81
N HIS A 129 4.42 3.23 -0.74
CA HIS A 129 5.38 2.49 0.09
C HIS A 129 6.10 1.38 -0.69
N TYR A 130 5.38 0.65 -1.54
CA TYR A 130 5.98 -0.32 -2.44
C TYR A 130 7.04 0.30 -3.37
N TYR A 131 6.69 1.39 -4.06
CA TYR A 131 7.61 2.04 -4.99
C TYR A 131 8.84 2.58 -4.29
N ASP A 132 8.64 3.21 -3.13
CA ASP A 132 9.72 3.79 -2.35
C ASP A 132 10.69 2.71 -1.86
N LEU A 133 10.19 1.74 -1.10
CA LEU A 133 11.02 0.78 -0.39
C LEU A 133 11.62 -0.28 -1.33
N THR A 134 10.81 -0.81 -2.24
CA THR A 134 11.16 -2.02 -2.99
C THR A 134 11.48 -1.73 -4.45
N ALA A 135 10.67 -0.95 -5.15
CA ALA A 135 10.93 -0.69 -6.56
C ALA A 135 12.17 0.22 -6.77
N LYS A 136 12.34 1.21 -5.90
CA LYS A 136 13.41 2.22 -5.98
C LYS A 136 14.52 2.07 -4.93
N GLY A 137 14.39 1.11 -3.99
CA GLY A 137 15.42 0.82 -3.01
C GLY A 137 15.58 1.90 -1.94
N ASN A 138 14.46 2.34 -1.35
CA ASN A 138 14.35 3.40 -0.35
C ASN A 138 14.69 4.79 -0.90
N ALA A 139 13.99 5.21 -1.97
CA ALA A 139 14.20 6.52 -2.60
C ALA A 139 14.04 7.69 -1.61
N SER A 140 13.09 7.61 -0.69
CA SER A 140 12.81 8.62 0.33
C SER A 140 13.94 8.83 1.33
N LEU A 141 14.86 7.85 1.43
CA LEU A 141 16.07 7.93 2.25
C LEU A 141 17.31 8.36 1.47
N SER A 142 17.21 8.53 0.16
CA SER A 142 18.31 9.05 -0.63
C SER A 142 18.64 10.49 -0.24
N GLU A 143 19.91 10.87 -0.40
CA GLU A 143 20.34 12.25 -0.12
C GLU A 143 19.60 13.24 -1.05
N ASP A 144 19.32 12.85 -2.29
CA ASP A 144 18.60 13.64 -3.28
C ASP A 144 17.15 13.96 -2.88
N PHE A 145 16.50 13.07 -2.12
CA PHE A 145 15.12 13.26 -1.66
C PHE A 145 15.01 14.07 -0.36
N LYS A 146 16.14 14.30 0.31
CA LYS A 146 16.21 14.95 1.62
C LYS A 146 15.70 16.38 1.59
N ASP A 147 16.09 17.14 0.57
CA ASP A 147 15.72 18.55 0.46
C ASP A 147 14.25 18.72 0.04
N ILE A 148 13.72 17.79 -0.74
CA ILE A 148 12.28 17.69 -1.03
C ILE A 148 11.51 17.46 0.26
N SER A 149 11.92 16.45 1.06
CA SER A 149 11.26 16.11 2.33
C SER A 149 11.27 17.26 3.33
N ARG A 150 12.39 17.99 3.41
CA ARG A 150 12.52 19.17 4.28
C ARG A 150 11.56 20.27 3.85
N SER A 151 11.57 20.63 2.57
CA SER A 151 10.77 21.72 2.02
C SER A 151 9.28 21.45 2.23
N TYR A 152 8.84 20.21 1.99
CA TYR A 152 7.46 19.80 2.24
C TYR A 152 7.09 19.84 3.72
N SER A 153 7.96 19.33 4.60
CA SER A 153 7.70 19.33 6.05
C SER A 153 7.54 20.75 6.59
N SER A 154 8.42 21.67 6.17
CA SER A 154 8.34 23.09 6.58
C SER A 154 7.06 23.76 6.08
N ALA A 155 6.64 23.52 4.84
CA ALA A 155 5.41 24.10 4.30
C ALA A 155 4.15 23.60 5.02
N VAL A 156 4.15 22.33 5.44
CA VAL A 156 3.06 21.75 6.25
C VAL A 156 3.06 22.35 7.66
N GLU A 157 4.22 22.56 8.28
CA GLU A 157 4.32 23.20 9.60
C GLU A 157 3.90 24.68 9.56
N GLU A 158 4.22 25.41 8.50
CA GLU A 158 3.81 26.81 8.31
C GLU A 158 2.31 26.98 8.03
N SER A 159 1.65 25.95 7.51
CA SER A 159 0.21 25.94 7.20
C SER A 159 -0.64 25.38 8.35
N ASP A 160 -0.06 24.86 9.43
CA ASP A 160 -0.80 24.42 10.63
C ASP A 160 -1.16 25.62 11.54
N PRO A 161 -2.45 26.04 11.59
CA PRO A 161 -2.87 27.22 12.35
C PRO A 161 -2.70 27.04 13.87
N LYS A 162 -2.53 25.81 14.38
CA LYS A 162 -2.31 25.57 15.83
C LYS A 162 -0.89 25.86 16.30
N ARG A 163 0.07 26.09 15.38
CA ARG A 163 1.46 26.42 15.72
C ARG A 163 1.88 27.83 15.34
N ARG A 164 1.01 28.59 14.66
CA ARG A 164 1.15 30.05 14.54
C ARG A 164 0.76 30.68 15.87
N GLY A 165 1.71 30.78 16.78
CA GLY A 165 1.53 31.57 17.99
C GLY A 165 1.37 33.05 17.65
N ILE A 166 0.12 33.49 17.52
CA ILE A 166 -0.37 34.84 17.85
C ILE A 166 -1.77 34.68 18.44
#